data_AF-A0A9X3F0E6-F1
#
_entry.id   AF-A0A9X3F0E6-F1
#
_cell.length_a   1.000
_cell.length_b   1.000
_cell.length_c   1.000
_cell.angle_alpha   90.00
_cell.angle_beta   90.00
_cell.angle_gamma   90.00
#
_symmetry.space_group_name_H-M   'P 1'
#
loop_
_entity.id
_entity.type
_entity.pdbx_description
1 polymer ?
#
loop_
_entity_poly.entity_id
_entity_poly.type
_entity_poly.pdbx_seq_one_letter_code
_entity_poly.pdbx_strand_id
1 'polypeptide(L)'
;MFHVDVPRRHAQGPLTAMSPDGRWIASGSTTGALSVWSAATGEPRVEHAAPAPLEGLALTARAVAAGSSRVCVFWDRATGESTTLATTFSPTDIHGLASGGFVRLDYDKIFVGNTDSPNFELATYASGPLAVSRDETRLAAPAQYAVELWDLQRSIKLASLPHAERARACAFGPRDAWLATADTALHLWRLGASPTAIRDIELDSGGSDKIVRGLAVSARGIIAVSVDASVNHVDARSSILVIDPRDGRTLARLPRPDVRLGQVAFVGRRLAVADSAGRLLQLDLSDPARPRWLATDEVDVFPPNDREELPIAALGDDVAHVGPGGDVVVQTLESVQPEVGEPILLAPDPSEASAPARPPALFEERLAGARFLFAGRFKHVGSEFREATVQELGGEIASKPDARVTHLALGDRPSAAVLKTLGSKGAAFETLSEAALAQLLLPTTEEARALLRGEVKQAAERWNTWRRRYGELGGERFPVALQGIDLAGVDLRAYALKVLDLTAADLAGVDLRGVDVFDVVFRNADLSGADFTGGQCYRTIFSGAKLTGARLGAMLAHARFDGADLTDADFSGADLQYVDFSGADLRRAKLPKSLADVKHDARTRWPEGVRPK
;
A
#
# COMPACT_ATOMS: atom_id res chain seq x y z
N MET A 1 21.21 -28.91 9.31
CA MET A 1 22.04 -27.69 9.41
C MET A 1 23.00 -27.63 8.22
N PHE A 2 22.83 -26.69 7.30
CA PHE A 2 23.80 -26.40 6.25
C PHE A 2 24.41 -25.04 6.55
N HIS A 3 25.73 -25.00 6.76
CA HIS A 3 26.47 -23.76 6.96
C HIS A 3 26.98 -23.31 5.59
N VAL A 4 26.54 -22.16 5.11
CA VAL A 4 27.13 -21.55 3.90
C VAL A 4 28.25 -20.64 4.39
N ASP A 5 29.50 -21.08 4.24
CA ASP A 5 30.67 -20.28 4.60
C ASP A 5 30.79 -19.09 3.66
N VAL A 6 30.29 -17.93 4.10
CA VAL A 6 30.40 -16.68 3.36
C VAL A 6 31.85 -16.17 3.45
N PRO A 7 32.49 -15.75 2.34
CA PRO A 7 33.86 -15.26 2.38
C PRO A 7 34.04 -14.10 3.38
N ARG A 8 35.18 -14.09 4.11
CA ARG A 8 35.51 -13.08 5.15
C ARG A 8 35.31 -11.62 4.74
N ARG A 9 35.31 -11.31 3.45
CA ARG A 9 35.03 -9.96 2.94
C ARG A 9 33.63 -9.44 3.32
N HIS A 10 32.68 -10.30 3.71
CA HIS A 10 31.33 -9.90 4.11
C HIS A 10 31.19 -9.48 5.59
N ALA A 11 32.23 -9.65 6.41
CA ALA A 11 32.20 -9.59 7.87
C ALA A 11 31.75 -8.27 8.55
N GLN A 12 31.55 -7.18 7.79
CA GLN A 12 31.33 -5.83 8.34
C GLN A 12 29.86 -5.38 8.38
N GLY A 13 28.89 -6.28 8.21
CA GLY A 13 27.45 -5.97 8.36
C GLY A 13 26.65 -6.36 7.14
N PRO A 14 26.27 -7.64 7.00
CA PRO A 14 25.64 -8.10 5.80
C PRO A 14 24.15 -7.80 5.77
N LEU A 15 23.67 -7.38 4.61
CA LEU A 15 22.24 -7.39 4.31
C LEU A 15 21.88 -8.76 3.76
N THR A 16 20.68 -9.23 4.08
CA THR A 16 20.17 -10.53 3.67
C THR A 16 18.85 -10.39 2.95
N ALA A 17 18.67 -11.18 1.91
CA ALA A 17 17.36 -11.34 1.30
C ALA A 17 17.22 -12.76 0.73
N MET A 18 15.97 -13.18 0.60
CA MET A 18 15.60 -14.48 0.05
C MET A 18 14.56 -14.28 -1.04
N SER A 19 14.64 -15.06 -2.13
CA SER A 19 13.71 -14.95 -3.25
C SER A 19 12.32 -15.45 -2.86
N PRO A 20 11.22 -14.88 -3.38
CA PRO A 20 9.84 -15.28 -3.03
C PRO A 20 9.50 -16.76 -3.26
N ASP A 21 10.27 -17.46 -4.10
CA ASP A 21 10.14 -18.90 -4.36
C ASP A 21 10.95 -19.78 -3.37
N GLY A 22 11.69 -19.19 -2.43
CA GLY A 22 12.49 -19.88 -1.41
C GLY A 22 13.73 -20.58 -1.94
N ARG A 23 14.04 -20.42 -3.23
CA ARG A 23 15.12 -21.17 -3.87
C ARG A 23 16.48 -20.48 -3.78
N TRP A 24 16.51 -19.19 -3.45
CA TRP A 24 17.70 -18.36 -3.58
C TRP A 24 17.90 -17.41 -2.42
N ILE A 25 19.16 -17.20 -2.05
CA ILE A 25 19.59 -16.30 -0.99
C ILE A 25 20.62 -15.34 -1.57
N ALA A 26 20.54 -14.05 -1.21
CA ALA A 26 21.61 -13.11 -1.46
C ALA A 26 22.14 -12.54 -0.14
N SER A 27 23.44 -12.29 -0.15
CA SER A 27 24.18 -11.63 0.92
C SER A 27 24.91 -10.44 0.34
N GLY A 28 24.67 -9.27 0.92
CA GLY A 28 25.44 -8.06 0.69
C GLY A 28 26.41 -7.79 1.84
N SER A 29 27.39 -6.92 1.67
CA SER A 29 28.22 -6.40 2.77
C SER A 29 28.39 -4.89 2.70
N THR A 30 28.71 -4.29 3.85
CA THR A 30 29.16 -2.89 3.96
C THR A 30 30.53 -2.62 3.33
N THR A 31 31.20 -3.61 2.74
CA THR A 31 32.42 -3.45 1.93
C THR A 31 32.14 -3.60 0.44
N GLY A 32 30.87 -3.73 0.05
CA GLY A 32 30.44 -3.89 -1.33
C GLY A 32 30.63 -5.30 -1.88
N ALA A 33 30.59 -6.35 -1.05
CA ALA A 33 30.57 -7.71 -1.55
C ALA A 33 29.12 -8.19 -1.71
N LEU A 34 28.78 -8.78 -2.86
CA LEU A 34 27.46 -9.37 -3.15
C LEU A 34 27.64 -10.83 -3.57
N SER A 35 26.97 -11.75 -2.89
CA SER A 35 26.96 -13.16 -3.28
C SER A 35 25.54 -13.73 -3.31
N VAL A 36 25.25 -14.57 -4.29
CA VAL A 36 23.95 -15.22 -4.49
C VAL A 36 24.12 -16.74 -4.48
N TRP A 37 23.29 -17.42 -3.70
CA TRP A 37 23.40 -18.83 -3.38
C TRP A 37 22.09 -19.55 -3.64
N SER A 38 22.18 -20.83 -4.00
CA SER A 38 21.03 -21.74 -4.01
C SER A 38 20.71 -22.16 -2.58
N ALA A 39 19.47 -21.92 -2.12
CA ALA A 39 19.03 -22.33 -0.78
C ALA A 39 19.04 -23.85 -0.61
N ALA A 40 18.80 -24.60 -1.70
CA ALA A 40 18.76 -26.06 -1.67
C ALA A 40 20.15 -26.72 -1.62
N THR A 41 21.18 -26.08 -2.16
CA THR A 41 22.51 -26.71 -2.32
C THR A 41 23.62 -26.00 -1.54
N GLY A 42 23.40 -24.75 -1.11
CA GLY A 42 24.43 -23.93 -0.46
C GLY A 42 25.58 -23.50 -1.37
N GLU A 43 25.50 -23.81 -2.68
CA GLU A 43 26.56 -23.48 -3.63
C GLU A 43 26.47 -22.03 -4.13
N PRO A 44 27.62 -21.32 -4.23
CA PRO A 44 27.66 -19.99 -4.81
C PRO A 44 27.32 -20.09 -6.28
N ARG A 45 26.30 -19.36 -6.71
CA ARG A 45 26.04 -19.19 -8.13
C ARG A 45 26.70 -17.95 -8.69
N VAL A 46 26.83 -16.91 -7.88
CA VAL A 46 27.48 -15.66 -8.27
C VAL A 46 28.16 -14.98 -7.10
N GLU A 47 29.36 -14.48 -7.35
CA GLU A 47 30.11 -13.59 -6.47
C GLU A 47 30.51 -12.32 -7.25
N HIS A 48 30.08 -11.16 -6.76
CA HIS A 48 30.33 -9.87 -7.39
C HIS A 48 30.83 -8.85 -6.35
N ALA A 49 31.66 -7.92 -6.82
CA ALA A 49 31.96 -6.70 -6.09
C ALA A 49 30.93 -5.63 -6.50
N ALA A 50 30.04 -5.28 -5.59
CA ALA A 50 29.29 -4.03 -5.64
C ALA A 50 30.26 -2.84 -5.45
N PRO A 51 29.98 -1.69 -6.10
CA PRO A 51 30.90 -0.55 -6.14
C PRO A 51 31.10 0.17 -4.79
N ALA A 52 30.24 -0.08 -3.80
CA ALA A 52 30.21 0.61 -2.51
C ALA A 52 29.45 -0.24 -1.46
N PRO A 53 29.47 0.15 -0.16
CA PRO A 53 28.72 -0.52 0.90
C PRO A 53 27.24 -0.73 0.54
N LEU A 54 26.72 -1.94 0.75
CA LEU A 54 25.31 -2.21 0.50
C LEU A 54 24.45 -1.72 1.68
N GLU A 55 23.39 -0.98 1.36
CA GLU A 55 22.42 -0.39 2.31
C GLU A 55 20.99 -0.93 2.13
N GLY A 56 20.70 -1.58 1.00
CA GLY A 56 19.47 -2.35 0.81
C GLY A 56 19.69 -3.57 -0.08
N LEU A 57 18.96 -4.66 0.14
CA LEU A 57 19.09 -5.90 -0.64
C LEU A 57 17.75 -6.62 -0.79
N ALA A 58 17.41 -7.03 -2.01
CA ALA A 58 16.22 -7.81 -2.31
C ALA A 58 16.50 -8.88 -3.37
N LEU A 59 15.73 -9.97 -3.35
CA LEU A 59 15.70 -10.95 -4.45
C LEU A 59 14.28 -11.11 -4.95
N THR A 60 14.17 -11.39 -6.24
CA THR A 60 12.97 -11.92 -6.88
C THR A 60 13.27 -13.31 -7.46
N ALA A 61 12.25 -13.96 -8.03
CA ALA A 61 12.43 -15.22 -8.75
C ALA A 61 13.43 -15.10 -9.92
N ARG A 62 13.66 -13.90 -10.44
CA ARG A 62 14.47 -13.65 -11.66
C ARG A 62 15.69 -12.76 -11.43
N ALA A 63 15.69 -11.88 -10.43
CA ALA A 63 16.74 -10.89 -10.26
C ALA A 63 17.15 -10.68 -8.80
N VAL A 64 18.32 -10.08 -8.60
CA VAL A 64 18.79 -9.56 -7.31
C VAL A 64 18.92 -8.04 -7.43
N ALA A 65 18.39 -7.30 -6.47
CA ALA A 65 18.55 -5.85 -6.38
C ALA A 65 19.39 -5.51 -5.15
N ALA A 66 20.42 -4.69 -5.35
CA ALA A 66 21.36 -4.32 -4.31
C ALA A 66 21.56 -2.80 -4.36
N GLY A 67 21.15 -2.10 -3.31
CA GLY A 67 21.29 -0.66 -3.15
C GLY A 67 22.60 -0.29 -2.46
N SER A 68 23.28 0.73 -2.96
CA SER A 68 24.53 1.24 -2.42
C SER A 68 24.73 2.72 -2.72
N SER A 69 24.85 3.55 -1.68
CA SER A 69 25.22 4.97 -1.71
C SER A 69 24.42 5.86 -2.67
N ARG A 70 24.61 5.76 -3.98
CA ARG A 70 23.87 6.48 -5.04
C ARG A 70 23.61 5.61 -6.26
N VAL A 71 23.55 4.30 -6.05
CA VAL A 71 23.44 3.30 -7.10
C VAL A 71 22.57 2.17 -6.61
N CYS A 72 21.70 1.66 -7.47
CA CYS A 72 21.03 0.39 -7.30
C CYS A 72 21.46 -0.53 -8.43
N VAL A 73 22.07 -1.65 -8.10
CA VAL A 73 22.50 -2.67 -9.06
C VAL A 73 21.46 -3.76 -9.10
N PHE A 74 20.96 -4.06 -10.29
CA PHE A 74 20.10 -5.18 -10.57
C PHE A 74 20.89 -6.25 -11.30
N TRP A 75 20.75 -7.49 -10.90
CA TRP A 75 21.43 -8.62 -11.54
C TRP A 75 20.39 -9.64 -11.99
N ASP A 76 20.27 -9.89 -13.30
CA ASP A 76 19.39 -10.92 -13.84
C ASP A 76 20.07 -12.28 -13.69
N ARG A 77 19.37 -13.19 -13.02
CA ARG A 77 19.92 -14.48 -12.59
C ARG A 77 19.96 -15.52 -13.71
N ALA A 78 19.17 -15.33 -14.76
CA ALA A 78 19.09 -16.26 -15.88
C ALA A 78 20.20 -15.97 -16.90
N THR A 79 20.48 -14.69 -17.12
CA THR A 79 21.45 -14.20 -18.12
C THR A 79 22.82 -13.91 -17.52
N GLY A 80 22.87 -13.58 -16.23
CA GLY A 80 24.09 -13.12 -15.57
C GLY A 80 24.44 -11.66 -15.83
N GLU A 81 23.59 -10.92 -16.57
CA GLU A 81 23.80 -9.50 -16.85
C GLU A 81 23.44 -8.64 -15.64
N SER A 82 24.17 -7.53 -15.48
CA SER A 82 23.89 -6.53 -14.44
C SER A 82 23.51 -5.19 -15.05
N THR A 83 22.45 -4.59 -14.52
CA THR A 83 21.97 -3.26 -14.87
C THR A 83 22.22 -2.35 -13.69
N THR A 84 22.80 -1.19 -13.93
CA THR A 84 23.11 -0.21 -12.87
C THR A 84 22.20 0.99 -13.03
N LEU A 85 21.44 1.31 -11.99
CA LEU A 85 20.58 2.48 -11.91
C LEU A 85 21.20 3.50 -10.96
N ALA A 86 21.55 4.68 -11.45
CA ALA A 86 21.97 5.79 -10.60
C ALA A 86 20.78 6.29 -9.75
N THR A 87 21.03 6.57 -8.48
CA THR A 87 20.04 7.10 -7.53
C THR A 87 20.55 8.41 -6.93
N THR A 88 19.62 9.29 -6.54
CA THR A 88 19.97 10.59 -5.95
C THR A 88 20.52 10.43 -4.53
N PHE A 89 19.94 9.49 -3.79
CA PHE A 89 20.31 9.11 -2.43
C PHE A 89 20.41 7.60 -2.30
N SER A 90 20.97 7.14 -1.18
CA SER A 90 21.18 5.72 -0.97
C SER A 90 19.86 4.99 -0.74
N PRO A 91 19.62 3.85 -1.40
CA PRO A 91 18.46 3.03 -1.09
C PRO A 91 18.63 2.41 0.29
N THR A 92 17.77 2.76 1.24
CA THR A 92 17.84 2.30 2.64
C THR A 92 16.97 1.07 2.90
N ASP A 93 16.06 0.74 1.98
CA ASP A 93 15.27 -0.49 2.05
C ASP A 93 14.86 -0.93 0.63
N ILE A 94 14.87 -2.24 0.36
CA ILE A 94 14.47 -2.83 -0.93
C ILE A 94 13.70 -4.12 -0.66
N HIS A 95 12.54 -4.27 -1.28
CA HIS A 95 11.70 -5.47 -1.23
C HIS A 95 11.52 -6.04 -2.63
N GLY A 96 11.66 -7.36 -2.76
CA GLY A 96 11.42 -8.08 -4.00
C GLY A 96 9.97 -8.54 -4.07
N LEU A 97 9.35 -8.34 -5.24
CA LEU A 97 7.99 -8.77 -5.52
C LEU A 97 8.01 -10.14 -6.25
N ALA A 98 7.07 -11.01 -5.93
CA ALA A 98 6.77 -12.27 -6.60
C ALA A 98 6.43 -12.07 -8.08
N SER A 99 5.81 -10.93 -8.42
CA SER A 99 5.64 -10.48 -9.81
C SER A 99 6.95 -10.26 -10.58
N GLY A 100 8.09 -10.20 -9.89
CA GLY A 100 9.43 -10.01 -10.46
C GLY A 100 9.96 -8.58 -10.39
N GLY A 101 9.15 -7.63 -9.92
CA GLY A 101 9.56 -6.24 -9.66
C GLY A 101 10.15 -6.04 -8.26
N PHE A 102 10.44 -4.78 -7.93
CA PHE A 102 10.98 -4.34 -6.65
C PHE A 102 10.24 -3.09 -6.15
N VAL A 103 10.14 -2.97 -4.83
CA VAL A 103 9.86 -1.72 -4.13
C VAL A 103 11.16 -1.27 -3.47
N ARG A 104 11.54 -0.02 -3.65
CA ARG A 104 12.80 0.55 -3.17
C ARG A 104 12.53 1.87 -2.47
N LEU A 105 13.15 2.11 -1.32
CA LEU A 105 13.13 3.40 -0.63
C LEU A 105 14.47 4.12 -0.82
N ASP A 106 14.45 5.29 -1.45
CA ASP A 106 15.60 6.22 -1.54
C ASP A 106 15.30 7.43 -0.65
N TYR A 107 15.96 7.58 0.50
CA TYR A 107 15.88 8.73 1.44
C TYR A 107 14.50 9.37 1.71
N ASP A 108 13.85 10.01 0.73
CA ASP A 108 12.54 10.67 0.77
C ASP A 108 11.52 10.17 -0.29
N LYS A 109 11.83 9.10 -1.03
CA LYS A 109 11.02 8.60 -2.15
C LYS A 109 10.99 7.08 -2.16
N ILE A 110 9.81 6.52 -2.39
CA ILE A 110 9.63 5.11 -2.69
C ILE A 110 9.48 4.94 -4.20
N PHE A 111 10.26 4.05 -4.78
CA PHE A 111 10.19 3.66 -6.17
C PHE A 111 9.62 2.25 -6.27
N VAL A 112 8.74 2.04 -7.24
CA VAL A 112 8.22 0.71 -7.57
C VAL A 112 8.55 0.47 -9.03
N GLY A 113 9.21 -0.64 -9.36
CA GLY A 113 9.64 -0.90 -10.72
C GLY A 113 10.29 -2.24 -10.96
N ASN A 114 10.71 -2.45 -12.19
CA ASN A 114 11.50 -3.63 -12.58
C ASN A 114 12.98 -3.27 -12.68
N THR A 115 13.82 -4.26 -12.98
CA THR A 115 15.28 -4.12 -13.11
C THR A 115 15.74 -3.03 -14.08
N ASP A 116 14.89 -2.65 -15.04
CA ASP A 116 15.29 -1.82 -16.17
C ASP A 116 14.86 -0.34 -16.02
N SER A 117 13.94 -0.01 -15.10
CA SER A 117 13.52 1.36 -14.72
C SER A 117 12.48 1.32 -13.58
N PRO A 118 12.40 2.37 -12.72
CA PRO A 118 11.23 2.56 -11.86
C PRO A 118 9.98 2.70 -12.75
N ASN A 119 8.95 1.90 -12.49
CA ASN A 119 7.65 2.00 -13.15
C ASN A 119 6.90 3.26 -12.67
N PHE A 120 7.09 3.66 -11.42
CA PHE A 120 6.61 4.95 -10.88
C PHE A 120 7.29 5.31 -9.54
N GLU A 121 7.14 6.56 -9.14
CA GLU A 121 7.65 7.15 -7.90
C GLU A 121 6.48 7.50 -6.98
N LEU A 122 6.58 7.07 -5.72
CA LEU A 122 5.72 7.40 -4.60
C LEU A 122 6.53 8.31 -3.66
N ALA A 123 6.19 9.59 -3.54
CA ALA A 123 6.95 10.51 -2.69
C ALA A 123 6.60 10.27 -1.20
N THR A 124 7.58 9.94 -0.33
CA THR A 124 7.37 9.74 1.11
C THR A 124 8.65 9.74 1.95
N TYR A 125 8.62 10.39 3.12
CA TYR A 125 9.72 10.38 4.09
C TYR A 125 9.64 9.14 4.99
N ALA A 126 10.11 8.00 4.50
CA ALA A 126 10.04 6.78 5.29
C ALA A 126 11.12 6.73 6.39
N SER A 127 10.76 6.15 7.53
CA SER A 127 11.52 6.20 8.78
C SER A 127 11.78 4.83 9.43
N GLY A 128 11.43 3.74 8.74
CA GLY A 128 11.59 2.36 9.16
C GLY A 128 11.32 1.36 8.02
N PRO A 129 11.42 0.04 8.26
CA PRO A 129 11.25 -0.99 7.24
C PRO A 129 9.85 -0.97 6.64
N LEU A 130 9.80 -1.15 5.32
CA LEU A 130 8.56 -1.25 4.56
C LEU A 130 7.89 -2.61 4.77
N ALA A 131 6.57 -2.64 4.58
CA ALA A 131 5.82 -3.89 4.47
C ALA A 131 5.01 -3.92 3.17
N VAL A 132 5.08 -5.03 2.44
CA VAL A 132 4.26 -5.29 1.26
C VAL A 132 3.15 -6.26 1.66
N SER A 133 1.93 -6.03 1.16
CA SER A 133 0.81 -6.98 1.35
C SER A 133 1.12 -8.32 0.68
N ARG A 134 0.57 -9.42 1.18
CA ARG A 134 0.82 -10.75 0.60
C ARG A 134 0.32 -10.87 -0.84
N ASP A 135 -0.73 -10.14 -1.19
CA ASP A 135 -1.23 -10.04 -2.57
C ASP A 135 -0.45 -9.06 -3.47
N GLU A 136 0.55 -8.36 -2.92
CA GLU A 136 1.38 -7.36 -3.60
C GLU A 136 0.62 -6.17 -4.19
N THR A 137 -0.61 -5.91 -3.71
CA THR A 137 -1.40 -4.77 -4.17
C THR A 137 -1.15 -3.52 -3.33
N ARG A 138 -0.60 -3.64 -2.12
CA ARG A 138 -0.44 -2.54 -1.17
C ARG A 138 0.96 -2.50 -0.56
N LEU A 139 1.35 -1.28 -0.21
CA LEU A 139 2.59 -1.00 0.49
C LEU A 139 2.30 -0.13 1.71
N ALA A 140 2.83 -0.53 2.86
CA ALA A 140 2.86 0.28 4.07
C ALA A 140 4.29 0.78 4.30
N ALA A 141 4.44 2.09 4.48
CA ALA A 141 5.72 2.77 4.67
C ALA A 141 5.68 3.60 5.96
N PRO A 142 6.43 3.22 7.02
CA PRO A 142 6.53 4.05 8.21
C PRO A 142 7.19 5.38 7.88
N ALA A 143 6.68 6.48 8.43
CA ALA A 143 7.16 7.85 8.28
C ALA A 143 7.22 8.56 9.65
N GLN A 144 7.71 9.81 9.69
CA GLN A 144 8.00 10.50 10.96
C GLN A 144 6.80 10.63 11.92
N TYR A 145 5.57 10.81 11.43
CA TYR A 145 4.37 10.90 12.29
C TYR A 145 3.18 10.14 11.70
N ALA A 146 3.46 9.17 10.82
CA ALA A 146 2.43 8.37 10.19
C ALA A 146 3.00 7.06 9.65
N VAL A 147 2.14 6.12 9.29
CA VAL A 147 2.44 5.09 8.29
C VAL A 147 1.64 5.40 7.04
N GLU A 148 2.31 5.54 5.91
CA GLU A 148 1.64 5.80 4.63
C GLU A 148 1.29 4.48 3.95
N LEU A 149 0.01 4.33 3.62
CA LEU A 149 -0.51 3.19 2.87
C LEU A 149 -0.68 3.59 1.41
N TRP A 150 -0.17 2.78 0.51
CA TRP A 150 -0.17 3.02 -0.92
C TRP A 150 -0.82 1.86 -1.67
N ASP A 151 -1.49 2.17 -2.76
CA ASP A 151 -1.92 1.21 -3.76
C ASP A 151 -0.81 1.06 -4.79
N LEU A 152 -0.18 -0.11 -4.83
CA LEU A 152 0.92 -0.39 -5.75
C LEU A 152 0.43 -0.48 -7.20
N GLN A 153 -0.81 -0.90 -7.44
CA GLN A 153 -1.34 -0.98 -8.78
C GLN A 153 -1.68 0.42 -9.31
N ARG A 154 -2.36 1.24 -8.51
CA ARG A 154 -2.83 2.60 -8.87
C ARG A 154 -1.76 3.66 -8.67
N SER A 155 -0.69 3.37 -7.95
CA SER A 155 0.38 4.33 -7.64
C SER A 155 -0.13 5.59 -6.95
N ILE A 156 -1.13 5.43 -6.09
CA ILE A 156 -1.73 6.52 -5.31
C ILE A 156 -1.60 6.20 -3.83
N LYS A 157 -1.48 7.25 -3.04
CA LYS A 157 -1.56 7.15 -1.59
C LYS A 157 -3.00 6.85 -1.21
N LEU A 158 -3.22 5.72 -0.54
CA LEU A 158 -4.53 5.32 -0.02
C LEU A 158 -4.85 6.02 1.29
N ALA A 159 -3.86 6.14 2.18
CA ALA A 159 -4.05 6.76 3.48
C ALA A 159 -2.74 7.19 4.14
N SER A 160 -2.86 8.14 5.07
CA SER A 160 -1.87 8.36 6.14
C SER A 160 -2.47 7.88 7.45
N LEU A 161 -1.85 6.88 8.06
CA LEU A 161 -2.22 6.35 9.37
C LEU A 161 -1.47 7.14 10.43
N PRO A 162 -2.12 8.02 11.20
CA PRO A 162 -1.42 8.92 12.11
C PRO A 162 -0.75 8.19 13.28
N HIS A 163 0.43 8.68 13.66
CA HIS A 163 1.17 8.27 14.85
C HIS A 163 1.54 9.47 15.70
N ALA A 164 1.60 9.29 17.02
CA ALA A 164 2.00 10.36 17.95
C ALA A 164 3.52 10.59 17.90
N GLU A 165 4.26 9.51 17.66
CA GLU A 165 5.71 9.48 17.61
C GLU A 165 6.19 8.91 16.26
N ARG A 166 7.51 8.85 16.07
CA ARG A 166 8.12 8.22 14.89
C ARG A 166 7.63 6.78 14.73
N ALA A 167 6.94 6.51 13.62
CA ALA A 167 6.57 5.15 13.25
C ALA A 167 7.85 4.37 12.89
N ARG A 168 8.03 3.22 13.53
CA ARG A 168 9.26 2.42 13.46
C ARG A 168 9.07 1.08 12.76
N ALA A 169 7.86 0.54 12.74
CA ALA A 169 7.61 -0.75 12.11
C ALA A 169 6.17 -0.88 11.62
N CYS A 170 5.95 -1.70 10.61
CA CYS A 170 4.62 -2.09 10.12
C CYS A 170 4.62 -3.54 9.64
N ALA A 171 3.47 -4.21 9.72
CA ALA A 171 3.31 -5.59 9.26
C ALA A 171 1.84 -5.91 8.93
N PHE A 172 1.59 -6.53 7.77
CA PHE A 172 0.24 -6.93 7.34
C PHE A 172 -0.26 -8.16 8.11
N GLY A 173 -1.49 -8.06 8.62
CA GLY A 173 -2.23 -9.16 9.21
C GLY A 173 -2.68 -10.19 8.17
N PRO A 174 -3.24 -11.33 8.59
CA PRO A 174 -3.64 -12.41 7.69
C PRO A 174 -4.63 -11.95 6.61
N ARG A 175 -4.44 -12.48 5.39
CA ARG A 175 -5.23 -12.13 4.19
C ARG A 175 -5.25 -10.62 3.89
N ASP A 176 -4.25 -9.88 4.39
CA ASP A 176 -4.11 -8.43 4.24
C ASP A 176 -5.35 -7.64 4.70
N ALA A 177 -6.13 -8.22 5.63
CA ALA A 177 -7.38 -7.66 6.13
C ALA A 177 -7.18 -6.51 7.13
N TRP A 178 -6.02 -6.45 7.76
CA TRP A 178 -5.64 -5.43 8.72
C TRP A 178 -4.12 -5.23 8.74
N LEU A 179 -3.65 -4.13 9.29
CA LEU A 179 -2.25 -3.74 9.40
C LEU A 179 -1.92 -3.47 10.87
N ALA A 180 -0.81 -4.02 11.36
CA ALA A 180 -0.17 -3.55 12.58
C ALA A 180 0.87 -2.49 12.24
N THR A 181 0.88 -1.40 12.99
CA THR A 181 1.94 -0.40 12.94
C THR A 181 2.42 -0.08 14.34
N ALA A 182 3.65 0.38 14.50
CA ALA A 182 4.20 0.63 15.81
C ALA A 182 5.07 1.89 15.86
N ASP A 183 4.85 2.68 16.91
CA ASP A 183 5.75 3.74 17.36
C ASP A 183 6.36 3.35 18.74
N THR A 184 5.96 4.02 19.82
CA THR A 184 6.15 3.56 21.22
C THR A 184 5.00 2.66 21.70
N ALA A 185 3.88 2.65 20.98
CA ALA A 185 2.74 1.77 21.13
C ALA A 185 2.48 0.97 19.83
N LEU A 186 1.62 -0.04 19.92
CA LEU A 186 1.17 -0.84 18.79
C LEU A 186 -0.24 -0.39 18.38
N HIS A 187 -0.42 -0.09 17.11
CA HIS A 187 -1.68 0.38 16.54
C HIS A 187 -2.18 -0.64 15.52
N LEU A 188 -3.43 -1.05 15.65
CA LEU A 188 -4.08 -1.96 14.72
C LEU A 188 -5.04 -1.19 13.83
N TRP A 189 -4.92 -1.38 12.53
CA TRP A 189 -5.72 -0.70 11.51
C TRP A 189 -6.45 -1.73 10.68
N ARG A 190 -7.75 -1.52 10.50
CA ARG A 190 -8.52 -2.29 9.53
C ARG A 190 -8.16 -1.77 8.15
N LEU A 191 -7.92 -2.67 7.21
CA LEU A 191 -7.58 -2.32 5.85
C LEU A 191 -8.84 -2.45 4.96
N GLY A 192 -9.43 -1.31 4.62
CA GLY A 192 -10.53 -1.17 3.65
C GLY A 192 -10.23 -0.03 2.69
N ALA A 193 -11.24 0.48 1.96
CA ALA A 193 -11.07 1.64 1.09
C ALA A 193 -10.53 2.88 1.83
N SER A 194 -10.92 3.05 3.09
CA SER A 194 -10.27 3.97 4.03
C SER A 194 -9.87 3.18 5.27
N PRO A 195 -8.58 3.08 5.60
CA PRO A 195 -8.14 2.41 6.81
C PRO A 195 -8.71 3.05 8.06
N THR A 196 -9.11 2.24 9.03
CA THR A 196 -9.66 2.72 10.31
C THR A 196 -8.93 2.11 11.48
N ALA A 197 -8.64 2.90 12.51
CA ALA A 197 -8.07 2.38 13.75
C ALA A 197 -9.04 1.35 14.38
N ILE A 198 -8.53 0.18 14.70
CA ILE A 198 -9.21 -0.88 15.45
C ILE A 198 -8.93 -0.67 16.94
N ARG A 199 -7.65 -0.52 17.31
CA ARG A 199 -7.20 -0.40 18.70
C ARG A 199 -5.75 0.10 18.77
N ASP A 200 -5.48 0.87 19.82
CA ASP A 200 -4.13 1.17 20.28
C ASP A 200 -3.80 0.29 21.50
N ILE A 201 -2.61 -0.30 21.51
CA ILE A 201 -2.14 -1.28 22.48
C ILE A 201 -0.84 -0.74 23.07
N GLU A 202 -0.86 -0.47 24.36
CA GLU A 202 0.34 -0.08 25.08
C GLU A 202 1.31 -1.26 25.17
N LEU A 203 2.58 -1.02 24.82
CA LEU A 203 3.65 -2.02 24.91
C LEU A 203 4.31 -1.94 26.29
N ASP A 204 4.33 -3.04 27.04
CA ASP A 204 5.01 -3.12 28.34
C ASP A 204 6.47 -3.58 28.17
N SER A 205 7.39 -2.64 27.96
CA SER A 205 8.83 -2.94 27.86
C SER A 205 9.49 -3.21 29.22
N GLY A 206 8.82 -2.90 30.34
CA GLY A 206 9.43 -2.92 31.68
C GLY A 206 10.35 -1.72 31.99
N GLY A 207 10.24 -0.62 31.23
CA GLY A 207 10.95 0.65 31.43
C GLY A 207 10.13 1.86 30.95
N SER A 208 10.60 3.08 31.24
CA SER A 208 9.90 4.33 30.87
C SER A 208 10.08 4.71 29.39
N ASP A 209 11.22 4.35 28.79
CA ASP A 209 11.47 4.54 27.36
C ASP A 209 11.24 3.23 26.60
N LYS A 210 10.61 3.33 25.42
CA LYS A 210 10.20 2.19 24.59
C LYS A 210 10.68 2.41 23.16
N ILE A 211 11.57 1.55 22.68
CA ILE A 211 11.95 1.52 21.27
C ILE A 211 11.50 0.21 20.65
N VAL A 212 10.58 0.29 19.68
CA VAL A 212 10.21 -0.86 18.84
C VAL A 212 11.31 -1.08 17.79
N ARG A 213 11.85 -2.31 17.74
CA ARG A 213 12.90 -2.73 16.81
C ARG A 213 12.41 -3.67 15.71
N GLY A 214 11.40 -4.46 16.01
CA GLY A 214 10.83 -5.44 15.10
C GLY A 214 9.36 -5.67 15.37
N LEU A 215 8.60 -5.88 14.29
CA LEU A 215 7.18 -6.19 14.32
C LEU A 215 6.89 -7.26 13.28
N ALA A 216 6.25 -8.35 13.68
CA ALA A 216 5.77 -9.37 12.75
C ALA A 216 4.39 -9.85 13.15
N VAL A 217 3.63 -10.31 12.16
CA VAL A 217 2.32 -10.93 12.35
C VAL A 217 2.32 -12.33 11.75
N SER A 218 1.89 -13.32 12.54
CA SER A 218 1.81 -14.72 12.11
C SER A 218 0.72 -14.95 11.06
N ALA A 219 0.71 -16.12 10.42
CA ALA A 219 -0.33 -16.50 9.46
C ALA A 219 -1.72 -16.59 10.13
N ARG A 220 -1.76 -16.94 11.41
CA ARG A 220 -2.95 -16.90 12.26
C ARG A 220 -3.29 -15.50 12.74
N GLY A 221 -2.33 -14.57 12.75
CA GLY A 221 -2.54 -13.18 13.18
C GLY A 221 -2.02 -12.85 14.58
N ILE A 222 -1.25 -13.73 15.21
CA ILE A 222 -0.56 -13.41 16.48
C ILE A 222 0.53 -12.38 16.17
N ILE A 223 0.63 -11.36 17.03
CA ILE A 223 1.62 -10.29 16.86
C ILE A 223 2.81 -10.55 17.76
N ALA A 224 4.01 -10.43 17.21
CA ALA A 224 5.26 -10.41 17.96
C ALA A 224 5.94 -9.05 17.79
N VAL A 225 6.33 -8.44 18.90
CA VAL A 225 7.03 -7.16 18.93
C VAL A 225 8.33 -7.31 19.71
N SER A 226 9.44 -6.88 19.12
CA SER A 226 10.72 -6.70 19.82
C SER A 226 10.82 -5.27 20.33
N VAL A 227 11.01 -5.11 21.64
CA VAL A 227 11.09 -3.80 22.32
C VAL A 227 12.33 -3.69 23.20
N ASP A 228 12.98 -2.53 23.17
CA ASP A 228 14.04 -2.15 24.11
C ASP A 228 13.48 -1.23 25.20
N ALA A 229 13.95 -1.41 26.44
CA ALA A 229 13.56 -0.63 27.61
C ALA A 229 14.47 0.58 27.92
N SER A 230 15.44 0.90 27.04
CA SER A 230 16.38 2.02 27.20
C SER A 230 16.86 2.57 25.86
N VAL A 231 16.90 3.89 25.72
CA VAL A 231 17.57 4.61 24.61
C VAL A 231 19.09 4.65 24.82
N ASN A 232 19.55 4.59 26.06
CA ASN A 232 20.96 4.64 26.41
C ASN A 232 21.60 3.27 26.17
N HIS A 233 22.62 3.23 25.31
CA HIS A 233 23.34 2.05 24.81
C HIS A 233 24.01 1.14 25.88
N VAL A 234 23.82 1.43 27.17
CA VAL A 234 24.53 0.79 28.29
C VAL A 234 23.77 -0.41 28.87
N ASP A 235 22.43 -0.40 28.83
CA ASP A 235 21.58 -1.45 29.41
C ASP A 235 20.79 -2.18 28.29
N ALA A 236 21.26 -3.36 27.87
CA ALA A 236 20.65 -4.19 26.84
C ALA A 236 19.39 -4.93 27.34
N ARG A 237 18.40 -4.20 27.83
CA ARG A 237 17.14 -4.77 28.33
C ARG A 237 16.10 -4.83 27.22
N SER A 238 16.16 -5.89 26.41
CA SER A 238 15.15 -6.16 25.39
C SER A 238 14.09 -7.15 25.89
N SER A 239 12.94 -7.16 25.23
CA SER A 239 11.89 -8.15 25.47
C SER A 239 11.14 -8.46 24.17
N ILE A 240 10.68 -9.70 24.04
CA ILE A 240 9.65 -10.06 23.06
C ILE A 240 8.29 -9.98 23.74
N LEU A 241 7.37 -9.25 23.13
CA LEU A 241 5.96 -9.21 23.48
C LEU A 241 5.17 -10.04 22.47
N VAL A 242 4.39 -10.99 22.97
CA VAL A 242 3.44 -11.78 22.17
C VAL A 242 2.05 -11.27 22.49
N ILE A 243 1.34 -10.79 21.47
CA ILE A 243 0.08 -10.06 21.65
C ILE A 243 -1.02 -10.73 20.85
N ASP A 244 -2.19 -10.91 21.48
CA ASP A 244 -3.41 -11.30 20.80
C ASP A 244 -4.09 -10.05 20.23
N PRO A 245 -4.25 -9.92 18.91
CA PRO A 245 -4.84 -8.71 18.34
C PRO A 245 -6.33 -8.56 18.66
N ARG A 246 -7.04 -9.64 19.05
CA ARG A 246 -8.50 -9.62 19.27
C ARG A 246 -8.88 -8.76 20.46
N ASP A 247 -8.17 -8.94 21.57
CA ASP A 247 -8.39 -8.19 22.82
C ASP A 247 -7.22 -7.26 23.16
N GLY A 248 -6.11 -7.32 22.41
CA GLY A 248 -4.94 -6.46 22.58
C GLY A 248 -4.11 -6.84 23.80
N ARG A 249 -4.41 -7.99 24.43
CA ARG A 249 -3.66 -8.42 25.62
C ARG A 249 -2.27 -8.89 25.21
N THR A 250 -1.29 -8.55 26.04
CA THR A 250 0.00 -9.24 26.00
C THR A 250 -0.19 -10.65 26.58
N LEU A 251 -0.11 -11.66 25.72
CA LEU A 251 -0.20 -13.07 26.09
C LEU A 251 1.04 -13.51 26.87
N ALA A 252 2.20 -13.00 26.48
CA ALA A 252 3.47 -13.31 27.12
C ALA A 252 4.51 -12.21 26.88
N ARG A 253 5.38 -12.04 27.88
CA ARG A 253 6.56 -11.17 27.81
C ARG A 253 7.79 -12.02 28.11
N LEU A 254 8.75 -12.02 27.20
CA LEU A 254 10.01 -12.75 27.34
C LEU A 254 11.19 -11.77 27.42
N PRO A 255 11.65 -11.41 28.63
CA PRO A 255 12.80 -10.55 28.78
C PRO A 255 14.10 -11.24 28.37
N ARG A 256 15.00 -10.46 27.78
CA ARG A 256 16.39 -10.79 27.46
C ARG A 256 17.27 -9.63 27.95
N PRO A 257 17.81 -9.71 29.17
CA PRO A 257 18.54 -8.60 29.80
C PRO A 257 19.98 -8.43 29.30
N ASP A 258 20.51 -9.42 28.57
CA ASP A 258 21.93 -9.51 28.23
C ASP A 258 22.23 -9.14 26.77
N VAL A 259 21.20 -9.00 25.92
CA VAL A 259 21.35 -8.75 24.48
C VAL A 259 20.24 -7.84 23.95
N ARG A 260 20.57 -7.02 22.95
CA ARG A 260 19.57 -6.29 22.18
C ARG A 260 18.88 -7.22 21.18
N LEU A 261 17.58 -7.08 21.01
CA LEU A 261 16.79 -7.85 20.05
C LEU A 261 16.42 -7.00 18.83
N GLY A 262 16.58 -7.60 17.65
CA GLY A 262 16.42 -6.98 16.35
C GLY A 262 15.03 -7.11 15.74
N GLN A 263 15.03 -7.22 14.41
CA GLN A 263 13.84 -7.60 13.67
C GLN A 263 13.39 -9.02 14.02
N VAL A 264 12.10 -9.27 13.87
CA VAL A 264 11.45 -10.55 14.19
C VAL A 264 10.73 -11.06 12.96
N ALA A 265 10.66 -12.39 12.80
CA ALA A 265 9.92 -13.01 11.72
C ALA A 265 9.26 -14.31 12.17
N PHE A 266 8.03 -14.55 11.71
CA PHE A 266 7.33 -15.81 11.95
C PHE A 266 7.70 -16.85 10.91
N VAL A 267 7.93 -18.08 11.38
CA VAL A 267 8.17 -19.28 10.57
C VAL A 267 7.29 -20.39 11.13
N GLY A 268 6.12 -20.58 10.50
CA GLY A 268 5.04 -21.41 11.04
C GLY A 268 4.70 -21.02 12.49
N ARG A 269 4.84 -21.97 13.42
CA ARG A 269 4.61 -21.76 14.87
C ARG A 269 5.84 -21.24 15.62
N ARG A 270 6.94 -20.92 14.95
CA ARG A 270 8.14 -20.35 15.56
C ARG A 270 8.24 -18.87 15.30
N LEU A 271 8.84 -18.16 16.25
CA LEU A 271 9.35 -16.81 16.04
C LEU A 271 10.86 -16.86 16.03
N ALA A 272 11.45 -16.31 14.98
CA ALA A 272 12.87 -16.10 14.87
C ALA A 272 13.20 -14.63 15.15
N VAL A 273 14.28 -14.37 15.88
CA VAL A 273 14.75 -13.03 16.22
C VAL A 273 16.28 -12.99 16.18
N ALA A 274 16.82 -11.98 15.51
CA ALA A 274 18.26 -11.72 15.53
C ALA A 274 18.64 -10.93 16.79
N ASP A 275 19.74 -11.26 17.44
CA ASP A 275 20.26 -10.51 18.58
C ASP A 275 21.56 -9.74 18.27
N SER A 276 21.98 -8.85 19.18
CA SER A 276 23.20 -8.04 19.03
C SER A 276 24.51 -8.83 19.04
N ALA A 277 24.47 -10.11 19.40
CA ALA A 277 25.61 -11.01 19.27
C ALA A 277 25.64 -11.70 17.90
N GLY A 278 24.68 -11.42 17.02
CA GLY A 278 24.55 -12.06 15.71
C GLY A 278 23.99 -13.49 15.78
N ARG A 279 23.25 -13.82 16.84
CA ARG A 279 22.62 -15.14 16.99
C ARG A 279 21.18 -15.11 16.50
N LEU A 280 20.75 -16.21 15.87
CA LEU A 280 19.33 -16.47 15.66
C LEU A 280 18.73 -17.15 16.88
N LEU A 281 17.98 -16.38 17.65
CA LEU A 281 17.21 -16.94 18.74
C LEU A 281 15.83 -17.39 18.22
N GLN A 282 15.34 -18.51 18.73
CA GLN A 282 14.06 -19.07 18.34
C GLN A 282 13.14 -19.22 19.55
N LEU A 283 11.87 -18.86 19.36
CA LEU A 283 10.80 -19.14 20.32
C LEU A 283 9.82 -20.12 19.70
N ASP A 284 9.43 -21.12 20.49
CA ASP A 284 8.25 -21.93 20.21
C ASP A 284 6.99 -21.17 20.65
N LEU A 285 6.13 -20.85 19.69
CA LEU A 285 4.81 -20.23 19.88
C LEU A 285 3.67 -21.20 19.63
N SER A 286 3.92 -22.50 19.85
CA SER A 286 2.88 -23.51 19.84
C SER A 286 1.72 -23.21 20.78
N ASP A 287 2.03 -22.66 21.95
CA ASP A 287 1.08 -21.99 22.82
C ASP A 287 1.54 -20.53 22.96
N PRO A 288 0.92 -19.57 22.24
CA PRO A 288 1.29 -18.16 22.32
C PRO A 288 1.18 -17.55 23.73
N ALA A 289 0.41 -18.17 24.64
CA ALA A 289 0.33 -17.75 26.03
C ALA A 289 1.45 -18.32 26.93
N ARG A 290 2.19 -19.32 26.44
CA ARG A 290 3.30 -19.98 27.14
C ARG A 290 4.49 -20.20 26.22
N PRO A 291 5.01 -19.14 25.58
CA PRO A 291 6.16 -19.25 24.70
C PRO A 291 7.38 -19.74 25.45
N ARG A 292 8.24 -20.46 24.75
CA ARG A 292 9.51 -20.96 25.30
C ARG A 292 10.64 -20.67 24.33
N TRP A 293 11.74 -20.17 24.87
CA TRP A 293 12.99 -20.14 24.13
C TRP A 293 13.42 -21.57 23.83
N LEU A 294 13.69 -21.84 22.56
CA LEU A 294 14.34 -23.07 22.16
C LEU A 294 15.83 -22.94 22.48
N ALA A 295 16.45 -24.06 22.89
CA ALA A 295 17.87 -24.07 23.22
C ALA A 295 18.68 -23.63 22.00
N THR A 296 19.51 -22.60 22.19
CA THR A 296 20.56 -22.22 21.25
C THR A 296 21.85 -22.78 21.81
N ASP A 297 22.62 -23.51 20.99
CA ASP A 297 23.95 -23.97 21.40
C ASP A 297 24.76 -22.76 21.90
N GLU A 298 25.28 -22.85 23.13
CA GLU A 298 26.18 -21.85 23.68
C GLU A 298 27.47 -21.84 22.85
N VAL A 299 27.59 -20.86 21.96
CA VAL A 299 28.85 -20.53 21.29
C VAL A 299 29.45 -19.31 21.97
N ASP A 300 30.77 -19.32 22.13
CA ASP A 300 31.55 -18.29 22.83
C ASP A 300 31.07 -16.86 22.52
N VAL A 301 30.88 -16.09 23.58
CA VAL A 301 30.40 -14.70 23.55
C VAL A 301 31.47 -13.82 22.89
N PHE A 302 31.24 -13.44 21.63
CA PHE A 302 31.93 -12.31 21.03
C PHE A 302 31.38 -11.00 21.64
N PRO A 303 32.20 -9.94 21.80
CA PRO A 303 31.71 -8.67 22.31
C PRO A 303 30.53 -8.19 21.46
N PRO A 304 29.47 -7.63 22.08
CA PRO A 304 28.27 -7.20 21.36
C PRO A 304 28.67 -6.24 20.24
N ASN A 305 28.21 -6.54 19.03
CA ASN A 305 28.44 -5.65 17.90
C ASN A 305 27.49 -4.46 18.09
N ASP A 306 28.01 -3.23 17.97
CA ASP A 306 27.20 -1.99 18.00
C ASP A 306 26.40 -1.79 16.70
N ARG A 307 25.94 -2.89 16.08
CA ARG A 307 25.06 -2.83 14.92
C ARG A 307 23.70 -2.32 15.36
N GLU A 308 23.31 -1.17 14.83
CA GLU A 308 21.99 -0.57 15.07
C GLU A 308 20.86 -1.35 14.37
N GLU A 309 21.19 -2.06 13.30
CA GLU A 309 20.24 -2.79 12.46
C GLU A 309 20.58 -4.28 12.49
N LEU A 310 19.62 -5.07 13.01
CA LEU A 310 19.72 -6.52 13.20
C LEU A 310 18.67 -7.18 12.28
N PRO A 311 18.92 -7.25 10.96
CA PRO A 311 17.93 -7.66 9.99
C PRO A 311 17.72 -9.17 9.97
N ILE A 312 16.52 -9.57 9.59
CA ILE A 312 16.14 -10.96 9.41
C ILE A 312 15.21 -11.08 8.19
N ALA A 313 15.36 -12.15 7.43
CA ALA A 313 14.45 -12.50 6.36
C ALA A 313 13.99 -13.95 6.55
N ALA A 314 12.69 -14.19 6.38
CA ALA A 314 12.10 -15.52 6.53
C ALA A 314 11.21 -15.85 5.33
N LEU A 315 11.25 -17.10 4.88
CA LEU A 315 10.39 -17.63 3.84
C LEU A 315 10.28 -19.13 3.96
N GLY A 316 9.04 -19.64 3.99
CA GLY A 316 8.82 -21.04 4.31
C GLY A 316 9.41 -21.38 5.68
N ASP A 317 10.26 -22.41 5.73
CA ASP A 317 10.94 -22.87 6.95
C ASP A 317 12.35 -22.27 7.10
N ASP A 318 12.82 -21.50 6.12
CA ASP A 318 14.17 -20.95 6.09
C ASP A 318 14.22 -19.54 6.66
N VAL A 319 15.27 -19.29 7.45
CA VAL A 319 15.54 -17.98 8.04
C VAL A 319 16.97 -17.56 7.74
N ALA A 320 17.12 -16.42 7.09
CA ALA A 320 18.41 -15.76 6.86
C ALA A 320 18.61 -14.63 7.88
N HIS A 321 19.75 -14.62 8.55
CA HIS A 321 20.15 -13.57 9.47
C HIS A 321 21.65 -13.30 9.39
N VAL A 322 22.07 -12.29 10.14
CA VAL A 322 23.46 -11.86 10.23
C VAL A 322 24.15 -12.55 11.40
N GLY A 323 25.14 -13.39 11.11
CA GLY A 323 25.95 -14.11 12.08
C GLY A 323 26.90 -13.20 12.88
N PRO A 324 27.52 -13.73 13.97
CA PRO A 324 28.45 -12.98 14.81
C PRO A 324 29.67 -12.46 14.05
N GLY A 325 30.11 -13.22 13.03
CA GLY A 325 31.21 -12.85 12.14
C GLY A 325 30.82 -11.85 11.05
N GLY A 326 29.55 -11.41 10.98
CA GLY A 326 29.03 -10.63 9.85
C GLY A 326 28.89 -11.44 8.57
N ASP A 327 28.81 -12.75 8.68
CA ASP A 327 28.38 -13.67 7.65
C ASP A 327 26.85 -13.76 7.59
N VAL A 328 26.32 -14.24 6.46
CA VAL A 328 24.89 -14.51 6.32
C VAL A 328 24.65 -15.96 6.61
N VAL A 329 23.91 -16.20 7.68
CA VAL A 329 23.62 -17.56 8.16
C VAL A 329 22.17 -17.86 7.84
N VAL A 330 21.97 -18.91 7.03
CA VAL A 330 20.64 -19.45 6.75
C VAL A 330 20.43 -20.70 7.58
N GLN A 331 19.34 -20.71 8.33
CA GLN A 331 18.93 -21.82 9.15
C GLN A 331 17.56 -22.29 8.69
N THR A 332 17.49 -23.51 8.17
CA THR A 332 16.23 -24.23 8.02
C THR A 332 15.76 -24.65 9.40
N LEU A 333 14.60 -24.15 9.82
CA LEU A 333 14.04 -24.47 11.11
C LEU A 333 13.38 -25.86 11.03
N GLU A 334 14.03 -26.88 11.57
CA GLU A 334 13.50 -28.25 11.58
C GLU A 334 12.22 -28.35 12.41
N SER A 335 11.25 -29.19 12.01
CA SER A 335 9.99 -29.47 12.73
C SER A 335 9.03 -28.29 12.92
N VAL A 336 9.08 -27.31 12.02
CA VAL A 336 8.09 -26.22 11.99
C VAL A 336 6.73 -26.78 11.60
N GLN A 337 5.88 -26.97 12.60
CA GLN A 337 4.49 -27.31 12.36
C GLN A 337 3.75 -26.05 11.87
N PRO A 338 2.84 -26.18 10.90
CA PRO A 338 1.99 -25.06 10.49
C PRO A 338 1.17 -24.57 11.68
N GLU A 339 0.87 -23.28 11.73
CA GLU A 339 -0.08 -22.77 12.71
C GLU A 339 -1.44 -23.46 12.55
N VAL A 340 -2.02 -23.85 13.68
CA VAL A 340 -3.33 -24.52 13.72
C VAL A 340 -4.39 -23.51 14.10
N GLY A 341 -5.46 -23.46 13.31
CA GLY A 341 -6.64 -22.63 13.54
C GLY A 341 -6.92 -21.63 12.43
N GLU A 342 -8.14 -21.08 12.43
CA GLU A 342 -8.55 -20.04 11.48
C GLU A 342 -7.73 -18.75 11.66
N PRO A 343 -7.38 -18.06 10.56
CA PRO A 343 -6.78 -16.74 10.62
C PRO A 343 -7.65 -15.74 11.39
N ILE A 344 -7.03 -14.93 12.23
CA ILE A 344 -7.67 -13.85 12.96
C ILE A 344 -7.81 -12.67 11.99
N LEU A 345 -8.98 -12.59 11.36
CA LEU A 345 -9.26 -11.54 10.37
C LEU A 345 -9.72 -10.21 10.98
N LEU A 346 -9.78 -10.11 12.32
CA LEU A 346 -10.32 -8.95 13.06
C LEU A 346 -11.60 -8.43 12.40
N ALA A 347 -12.67 -9.25 12.54
CA ALA A 347 -13.93 -9.20 11.79
C ALA A 347 -14.29 -7.84 11.19
N PRO A 348 -14.79 -7.80 9.94
CA PRO A 348 -15.37 -6.58 9.40
C PRO A 348 -16.49 -6.12 10.34
N ASP A 349 -16.87 -4.85 10.23
CA ASP A 349 -18.19 -4.46 10.68
C ASP A 349 -19.20 -5.49 10.09
N PRO A 350 -20.17 -6.06 10.83
CA PRO A 350 -21.13 -7.09 10.37
C PRO A 350 -22.09 -6.64 9.25
N SER A 351 -21.63 -5.70 8.45
CA SER A 351 -22.32 -4.77 7.60
C SER A 351 -21.94 -5.00 6.12
N GLU A 352 -20.86 -5.72 5.83
CA GLU A 352 -20.34 -5.94 4.47
C GLU A 352 -20.58 -7.36 3.95
N ALA A 353 -21.76 -7.93 4.23
CA ALA A 353 -22.17 -9.20 3.64
C ALA A 353 -23.13 -8.97 2.46
N SER A 354 -22.72 -9.42 1.27
CA SER A 354 -23.56 -9.71 0.09
C SER A 354 -24.18 -8.51 -0.63
N ALA A 355 -23.57 -8.10 -1.76
CA ALA A 355 -24.24 -7.25 -2.74
C ALA A 355 -25.38 -8.03 -3.44
N PRO A 356 -26.62 -7.50 -3.51
CA PRO A 356 -27.67 -8.10 -4.30
C PRO A 356 -27.59 -7.67 -5.78
N ALA A 357 -27.99 -8.56 -6.68
CA ALA A 357 -28.39 -8.22 -8.06
C ALA A 357 -29.94 -8.11 -8.11
N ARG A 358 -30.55 -7.12 -8.78
CA ARG A 358 -30.76 -7.03 -10.25
C ARG A 358 -31.24 -5.61 -10.69
N PRO A 359 -30.83 -5.07 -11.87
CA PRO A 359 -31.36 -3.85 -12.52
C PRO A 359 -32.32 -4.22 -13.71
N PRO A 360 -32.88 -3.30 -14.55
CA PRO A 360 -32.72 -1.84 -14.62
C PRO A 360 -34.05 -1.06 -14.65
N ALA A 361 -34.11 -0.01 -13.86
CA ALA A 361 -34.81 1.21 -14.22
C ALA A 361 -33.80 2.34 -14.03
N LEU A 362 -33.77 3.30 -14.96
CA LEU A 362 -32.74 4.34 -14.95
C LEU A 362 -33.18 5.44 -13.99
N PHE A 363 -32.33 5.77 -13.01
CA PHE A 363 -32.48 6.90 -12.11
C PHE A 363 -33.72 6.84 -11.20
N GLU A 364 -34.82 7.52 -11.53
CA GLU A 364 -35.95 7.77 -10.61
C GLU A 364 -36.78 6.53 -10.29
N GLU A 365 -36.56 5.43 -10.99
CA GLU A 365 -37.30 4.19 -10.76
C GLU A 365 -36.42 3.09 -10.15
N ARG A 366 -35.12 3.35 -9.94
CA ARG A 366 -34.17 2.33 -9.48
C ARG A 366 -34.51 1.79 -8.09
N LEU A 367 -35.04 2.66 -7.23
CA LEU A 367 -35.55 2.34 -5.90
C LEU A 367 -37.08 2.47 -5.81
N ALA A 368 -37.80 2.50 -6.94
CA ALA A 368 -39.25 2.55 -6.91
C ALA A 368 -39.85 1.36 -6.15
N GLY A 369 -40.73 1.65 -5.20
CA GLY A 369 -41.31 0.65 -4.30
C GLY A 369 -40.39 0.21 -3.15
N ALA A 370 -39.13 0.67 -3.13
CA ALA A 370 -38.28 0.52 -1.95
C ALA A 370 -38.71 1.52 -0.88
N ARG A 371 -38.89 1.04 0.36
CA ARG A 371 -39.29 1.85 1.50
C ARG A 371 -38.29 1.63 2.63
N PHE A 372 -37.47 2.64 2.86
CA PHE A 372 -36.33 2.62 3.78
C PHE A 372 -36.74 3.04 5.17
N LEU A 373 -36.33 2.27 6.17
CA LEU A 373 -36.30 2.70 7.56
C LEU A 373 -34.83 2.84 7.99
N PHE A 374 -34.45 4.00 8.48
CA PHE A 374 -33.12 4.25 9.02
C PHE A 374 -33.15 4.06 10.54
N ALA A 375 -32.24 3.25 11.09
CA ALA A 375 -32.15 3.00 12.52
C ALA A 375 -30.70 3.09 13.01
N GLY A 376 -30.48 3.74 14.15
CA GLY A 376 -29.15 3.95 14.72
C GLY A 376 -28.51 5.27 14.26
N ARG A 377 -27.25 5.47 14.63
CA ARG A 377 -26.48 6.68 14.31
C ARG A 377 -25.59 6.44 13.09
N PHE A 378 -25.85 7.15 12.01
CA PHE A 378 -25.02 7.12 10.81
C PHE A 378 -23.80 8.02 11.00
N LYS A 379 -22.60 7.47 10.83
CA LYS A 379 -21.33 8.19 11.00
C LYS A 379 -20.75 8.70 9.69
N HIS A 380 -21.07 8.04 8.58
CA HIS A 380 -20.38 8.15 7.31
C HIS A 380 -21.31 8.51 6.16
N VAL A 381 -22.62 8.26 6.30
CA VAL A 381 -23.64 8.61 5.33
C VAL A 381 -24.62 9.58 5.99
N GLY A 382 -24.36 10.87 5.77
CA GLY A 382 -25.17 11.97 6.29
C GLY A 382 -26.64 11.89 5.88
N SER A 383 -27.51 12.57 6.62
CA SER A 383 -28.94 12.63 6.32
C SER A 383 -29.21 13.18 4.93
N GLU A 384 -28.48 14.23 4.54
CA GLU A 384 -28.63 14.87 3.24
C GLU A 384 -28.35 13.89 2.10
N PHE A 385 -27.23 13.17 2.12
CA PHE A 385 -26.94 12.19 1.08
C PHE A 385 -27.93 11.02 1.11
N ARG A 386 -28.15 10.36 2.26
CA ARG A 386 -28.98 9.14 2.28
C ARG A 386 -30.44 9.43 1.92
N GLU A 387 -31.04 10.46 2.51
CA GLU A 387 -32.48 10.69 2.41
C GLU A 387 -32.82 11.32 1.06
N ALA A 388 -32.06 12.32 0.62
CA ALA A 388 -32.29 12.96 -0.66
C ALA A 388 -32.00 12.01 -1.84
N THR A 389 -30.94 11.20 -1.76
CA THR A 389 -30.59 10.27 -2.86
C THR A 389 -31.57 9.09 -2.94
N VAL A 390 -32.06 8.57 -1.80
CA VAL A 390 -33.15 7.57 -1.81
C VAL A 390 -34.38 8.11 -2.52
N GLN A 391 -34.79 9.34 -2.19
CA GLN A 391 -35.96 9.98 -2.81
C GLN A 391 -35.73 10.27 -4.31
N GLU A 392 -34.53 10.74 -4.67
CA GLU A 392 -34.16 11.00 -6.07
C GLU A 392 -34.21 9.73 -6.94
N LEU A 393 -33.92 8.57 -6.36
CA LEU A 393 -33.98 7.28 -7.02
C LEU A 393 -35.37 6.61 -6.95
N GLY A 394 -36.40 7.32 -6.46
CA GLY A 394 -37.79 6.83 -6.38
C GLY A 394 -38.14 6.06 -5.11
N GLY A 395 -37.23 5.96 -4.15
CA GLY A 395 -37.46 5.30 -2.88
C GLY A 395 -38.22 6.18 -1.89
N GLU A 396 -38.92 5.54 -0.95
CA GLU A 396 -39.67 6.19 0.11
C GLU A 396 -38.96 6.07 1.46
N ILE A 397 -39.12 7.07 2.33
CA ILE A 397 -38.60 7.04 3.70
C ILE A 397 -39.76 6.76 4.66
N ALA A 398 -39.64 5.69 5.44
CA ALA A 398 -40.59 5.35 6.50
C ALA A 398 -40.33 6.20 7.74
N SER A 399 -41.36 6.90 8.23
CA SER A 399 -41.28 7.66 9.49
C SER A 399 -41.45 6.79 10.74
N LYS A 400 -41.85 5.52 10.58
CA LYS A 400 -42.11 4.57 11.66
C LYS A 400 -42.00 3.12 11.17
N PRO A 401 -41.64 2.15 12.04
CA PRO A 401 -41.56 0.74 11.69
C PRO A 401 -42.96 0.18 11.40
N ASP A 402 -43.26 -0.10 10.13
CA ASP A 402 -44.50 -0.72 9.67
C ASP A 402 -44.22 -1.86 8.67
N ALA A 403 -45.25 -2.65 8.35
CA ALA A 403 -45.09 -3.86 7.53
C ALA A 403 -44.68 -3.61 6.07
N ARG A 404 -44.73 -2.36 5.59
CA ARG A 404 -44.36 -1.99 4.22
C ARG A 404 -42.88 -1.63 4.08
N VAL A 405 -42.13 -1.60 5.18
CA VAL A 405 -40.68 -1.40 5.14
C VAL A 405 -40.05 -2.57 4.38
N THR A 406 -39.32 -2.26 3.31
CA THR A 406 -38.63 -3.25 2.49
C THR A 406 -37.12 -3.24 2.71
N HIS A 407 -36.56 -2.11 3.16
CA HIS A 407 -35.13 -1.98 3.45
C HIS A 407 -34.93 -1.36 4.83
N LEU A 408 -34.16 -2.02 5.68
CA LEU A 408 -33.75 -1.53 6.99
C LEU A 408 -32.26 -1.18 6.94
N ALA A 409 -31.96 0.12 6.88
CA ALA A 409 -30.58 0.60 6.91
C ALA A 409 -30.15 0.85 8.36
N LEU A 410 -29.07 0.20 8.77
CA LEU A 410 -28.53 0.22 10.13
C LEU A 410 -27.27 1.09 10.20
N GLY A 411 -27.33 2.13 11.01
CA GLY A 411 -26.17 2.83 11.53
C GLY A 411 -25.72 2.24 12.88
N ASP A 412 -24.79 2.91 13.55
CA ASP A 412 -24.26 2.49 14.85
C ASP A 412 -25.34 2.36 15.93
N ARG A 413 -25.24 1.30 16.73
CA ARG A 413 -26.12 0.99 17.87
C ARG A 413 -27.61 1.05 17.49
N PRO A 414 -28.06 0.21 16.53
CA PRO A 414 -29.46 0.19 16.16
C PRO A 414 -30.33 -0.28 17.34
N SER A 415 -31.49 0.32 17.51
CA SER A 415 -32.40 -0.04 18.60
C SER A 415 -32.99 -1.43 18.39
N ALA A 416 -32.71 -2.37 19.30
CA ALA A 416 -33.26 -3.73 19.27
C ALA A 416 -34.81 -3.75 19.26
N ALA A 417 -35.45 -2.69 19.78
CA ALA A 417 -36.89 -2.53 19.75
C ALA A 417 -37.45 -2.37 18.32
N VAL A 418 -36.69 -1.74 17.42
CA VAL A 418 -37.10 -1.55 16.00
C VAL A 418 -37.17 -2.88 15.28
N LEU A 419 -36.13 -3.72 15.41
CA LEU A 419 -36.09 -5.07 14.82
C LEU A 419 -37.25 -5.94 15.33
N LYS A 420 -37.48 -5.94 16.64
CA LYS A 420 -38.59 -6.68 17.26
C LYS A 420 -39.95 -6.20 16.77
N THR A 421 -40.13 -4.89 16.60
CA THR A 421 -41.39 -4.31 16.11
C THR A 421 -41.67 -4.70 14.67
N LEU A 422 -40.68 -4.63 13.78
CA LEU A 422 -40.83 -5.05 12.38
C LEU A 422 -41.15 -6.54 12.27
N GLY A 423 -40.43 -7.39 13.00
CA GLY A 423 -40.70 -8.83 13.05
C GLY A 423 -42.11 -9.15 13.54
N SER A 424 -42.60 -8.45 14.58
CA SER A 424 -43.96 -8.64 15.10
C SER A 424 -45.07 -8.22 14.13
N LYS A 425 -44.75 -7.33 13.18
CA LYS A 425 -45.67 -6.86 12.14
C LYS A 425 -45.61 -7.70 10.85
N GLY A 426 -44.79 -8.77 10.83
CA GLY A 426 -44.64 -9.63 9.66
C GLY A 426 -43.92 -8.97 8.47
N ALA A 427 -43.12 -7.93 8.71
CA ALA A 427 -42.37 -7.26 7.66
C ALA A 427 -41.26 -8.17 7.11
N ALA A 428 -41.16 -8.31 5.79
CA ALA A 428 -40.01 -8.90 5.11
C ALA A 428 -39.15 -7.76 4.56
N PHE A 429 -37.91 -7.65 5.04
CA PHE A 429 -37.02 -6.55 4.67
C PHE A 429 -35.57 -7.01 4.52
N GLU A 430 -34.85 -6.36 3.61
CA GLU A 430 -33.41 -6.47 3.48
C GLU A 430 -32.72 -5.58 4.52
N THR A 431 -31.69 -6.09 5.19
CA THR A 431 -30.92 -5.31 6.15
C THR A 431 -29.65 -4.79 5.47
N LEU A 432 -29.49 -3.47 5.45
CA LEU A 432 -28.34 -2.80 4.85
C LEU A 432 -27.47 -2.18 5.92
N SER A 433 -26.18 -2.27 5.73
CA SER A 433 -25.24 -1.44 6.47
C SER A 433 -25.14 -0.03 5.93
N GLU A 434 -24.44 0.83 6.68
CA GLU A 434 -24.05 2.15 6.20
C GLU A 434 -23.20 2.09 4.90
N ALA A 435 -22.29 1.11 4.76
CA ALA A 435 -21.47 0.95 3.56
C ALA A 435 -22.27 0.39 2.36
N ALA A 436 -23.12 -0.62 2.60
CA ALA A 436 -23.99 -1.18 1.57
C ALA A 436 -25.04 -0.16 1.11
N LEU A 437 -25.57 0.65 2.03
CA LEU A 437 -26.43 1.79 1.70
C LEU A 437 -25.70 2.79 0.82
N ALA A 438 -24.46 3.17 1.16
CA ALA A 438 -23.68 4.09 0.33
C ALA A 438 -23.51 3.55 -1.09
N GLN A 439 -23.06 2.29 -1.25
CA GLN A 439 -22.89 1.65 -2.56
C GLN A 439 -24.21 1.57 -3.35
N LEU A 440 -25.31 1.24 -2.68
CA LEU A 440 -26.64 1.22 -3.30
C LEU A 440 -27.03 2.60 -3.85
N LEU A 441 -26.61 3.68 -3.20
CA LEU A 441 -26.95 5.05 -3.59
C LEU A 441 -25.95 5.69 -4.57
N LEU A 442 -24.80 5.05 -4.83
CA LEU A 442 -23.90 5.51 -5.89
C LEU A 442 -24.53 5.29 -7.28
N PRO A 443 -24.22 6.16 -8.26
CA PRO A 443 -24.58 5.90 -9.64
C PRO A 443 -23.85 4.66 -10.12
N THR A 444 -24.59 3.80 -10.83
CA THR A 444 -23.99 2.71 -11.61
C THR A 444 -23.15 3.29 -12.76
N THR A 445 -22.29 2.47 -13.37
CA THR A 445 -21.48 2.89 -14.54
C THR A 445 -22.35 3.40 -15.68
N GLU A 446 -23.48 2.74 -15.96
CA GLU A 446 -24.44 3.16 -17.00
C GLU A 446 -25.15 4.47 -16.65
N GLU A 447 -25.55 4.66 -15.39
CA GLU A 447 -26.15 5.93 -14.94
C GLU A 447 -25.13 7.08 -15.00
N ALA A 448 -23.90 6.84 -14.55
CA ALA A 448 -22.83 7.81 -14.64
C ALA A 448 -22.51 8.16 -16.09
N ARG A 449 -22.47 7.16 -16.99
CA ARG A 449 -22.31 7.35 -18.43
C ARG A 449 -23.43 8.23 -18.97
N ALA A 450 -24.69 7.87 -18.76
CA ALA A 450 -25.83 8.61 -19.27
C ALA A 450 -25.89 10.05 -18.71
N LEU A 451 -25.52 10.25 -17.44
CA LEU A 451 -25.37 11.59 -16.85
C LEU A 451 -24.25 12.36 -17.56
N LEU A 452 -23.03 11.84 -17.60
CA LEU A 452 -21.88 12.55 -18.14
C LEU A 452 -22.04 12.84 -19.64
N ARG A 453 -22.68 11.95 -20.39
CA ARG A 453 -23.00 12.14 -21.82
C ARG A 453 -24.16 13.10 -22.08
N GLY A 454 -24.83 13.62 -21.04
CA GLY A 454 -25.96 14.52 -21.19
C GLY A 454 -27.22 13.84 -21.76
N GLU A 455 -27.31 12.50 -21.65
CA GLU A 455 -28.44 11.70 -22.14
C GLU A 455 -29.67 11.82 -21.22
N VAL A 456 -29.50 12.47 -20.07
CA VAL A 456 -30.51 12.66 -19.04
C VAL A 456 -30.87 14.15 -18.91
N LYS A 457 -32.13 14.44 -18.63
CA LYS A 457 -32.58 15.81 -18.34
C LYS A 457 -31.81 16.36 -17.14
N GLN A 458 -31.29 17.59 -17.28
CA GLN A 458 -30.51 18.28 -16.23
C GLN A 458 -29.28 17.47 -15.77
N ALA A 459 -28.68 16.65 -16.64
CA ALA A 459 -27.64 15.72 -16.24
C ALA A 459 -26.46 16.37 -15.49
N ALA A 460 -25.95 17.51 -15.97
CA ALA A 460 -24.87 18.23 -15.29
C ALA A 460 -25.28 18.72 -13.89
N GLU A 461 -26.50 19.26 -13.74
CA GLU A 461 -27.00 19.71 -12.44
C GLU A 461 -27.17 18.52 -11.48
N ARG A 462 -27.70 17.39 -11.96
CA ARG A 462 -27.85 16.16 -11.19
C ARG A 462 -26.50 15.60 -10.77
N TRP A 463 -25.58 15.44 -11.71
CA TRP A 463 -24.22 15.00 -11.45
C TRP A 463 -23.54 15.89 -10.40
N ASN A 464 -23.60 17.20 -10.57
CA ASN A 464 -22.95 18.15 -9.65
C ASN A 464 -23.62 18.18 -8.26
N THR A 465 -24.94 18.05 -8.20
CA THR A 465 -25.69 17.96 -6.94
C THR A 465 -25.34 16.67 -6.20
N TRP A 466 -25.22 15.56 -6.93
CA TRP A 466 -24.75 14.30 -6.37
C TRP A 466 -23.28 14.39 -5.92
N ARG A 467 -22.36 14.92 -6.76
CA ARG A 467 -20.94 15.11 -6.43
C ARG A 467 -20.72 15.97 -5.19
N ARG A 468 -21.54 17.01 -5.00
CA ARG A 468 -21.49 17.86 -3.80
C ARG A 468 -21.80 17.07 -2.54
N ARG A 469 -22.94 16.38 -2.53
CA ARG A 469 -23.35 15.51 -1.40
C ARG A 469 -22.30 14.42 -1.15
N TYR A 470 -21.74 13.82 -2.20
CA TYR A 470 -20.71 12.80 -2.10
C TYR A 470 -19.38 13.33 -1.54
N GLY A 471 -18.97 14.54 -1.92
CA GLY A 471 -17.77 15.20 -1.39
C GLY A 471 -17.85 15.41 0.12
N GLU A 472 -19.01 15.80 0.64
CA GLU A 472 -19.27 15.97 2.08
C GLU A 472 -19.14 14.67 2.89
N LEU A 473 -19.20 13.50 2.24
CA LEU A 473 -19.02 12.19 2.88
C LEU A 473 -17.57 11.72 2.95
N GLY A 474 -16.61 12.49 2.45
CA GLY A 474 -15.24 11.99 2.24
C GLY A 474 -15.20 10.98 1.10
N GLY A 475 -15.74 11.39 -0.05
CA GLY A 475 -16.07 10.56 -1.22
C GLY A 475 -15.07 9.47 -1.61
N GLU A 476 -13.76 9.68 -1.44
CA GLU A 476 -12.72 8.67 -1.71
C GLU A 476 -12.99 7.29 -1.09
N ARG A 477 -13.76 7.23 0.00
CA ARG A 477 -14.18 5.99 0.66
C ARG A 477 -15.10 5.09 -0.19
N PHE A 478 -15.82 5.66 -1.15
CA PHE A 478 -16.88 4.99 -1.89
C PHE A 478 -16.66 5.14 -3.41
N PRO A 479 -15.71 4.42 -4.01
CA PRO A 479 -15.29 4.66 -5.39
C PRO A 479 -16.45 4.49 -6.37
N VAL A 480 -16.49 5.39 -7.35
CA VAL A 480 -17.46 5.36 -8.45
C VAL A 480 -16.89 4.50 -9.56
N ALA A 481 -17.67 3.55 -10.07
CA ALA A 481 -17.22 2.66 -11.14
C ALA A 481 -17.23 3.40 -12.49
N LEU A 482 -16.13 4.09 -12.80
CA LEU A 482 -15.94 4.86 -14.04
C LEU A 482 -14.75 4.35 -14.88
N GLN A 483 -14.07 3.30 -14.45
CA GLN A 483 -12.99 2.72 -15.25
C GLN A 483 -13.55 2.13 -16.55
N GLY A 484 -12.86 2.39 -17.68
CA GLY A 484 -13.28 1.89 -19.00
C GLY A 484 -14.54 2.56 -19.58
N ILE A 485 -15.05 3.62 -18.97
CA ILE A 485 -16.27 4.30 -19.43
C ILE A 485 -16.08 4.97 -20.80
N ASP A 486 -17.13 4.98 -21.63
CA ASP A 486 -17.15 5.66 -22.93
C ASP A 486 -17.81 7.05 -22.82
N LEU A 487 -16.97 8.08 -22.94
CA LEU A 487 -17.29 9.51 -22.92
C LEU A 487 -16.68 10.23 -24.14
N ALA A 488 -16.44 9.51 -25.24
CA ALA A 488 -15.84 10.09 -26.45
C ALA A 488 -16.69 11.25 -27.00
N GLY A 489 -16.03 12.37 -27.30
CA GLY A 489 -16.60 13.58 -27.90
C GLY A 489 -17.54 14.37 -27.00
N VAL A 490 -17.63 14.04 -25.71
CA VAL A 490 -18.56 14.68 -24.77
C VAL A 490 -18.05 16.06 -24.35
N ASP A 491 -18.97 17.00 -24.15
CA ASP A 491 -18.68 18.26 -23.48
C ASP A 491 -18.78 18.09 -21.95
N LEU A 492 -17.62 18.01 -21.29
CA LEU A 492 -17.54 17.79 -19.85
C LEU A 492 -17.35 19.10 -19.05
N ARG A 493 -17.42 20.27 -19.69
CA ARG A 493 -17.14 21.57 -19.05
C ARG A 493 -18.06 21.89 -17.87
N ALA A 494 -19.26 21.35 -17.90
CA ALA A 494 -20.27 21.59 -16.87
C ALA A 494 -20.19 20.62 -15.67
N TYR A 495 -19.31 19.62 -15.69
CA TYR A 495 -19.30 18.53 -14.71
C TYR A 495 -18.16 18.64 -13.71
N ALA A 496 -18.45 18.36 -12.44
CA ALA A 496 -17.44 18.27 -11.38
C ALA A 496 -16.71 16.92 -11.44
N LEU A 497 -15.46 16.92 -11.91
CA LEU A 497 -14.69 15.70 -12.20
C LEU A 497 -13.51 15.43 -11.24
N LYS A 498 -13.21 16.33 -10.31
CA LYS A 498 -12.07 16.18 -9.37
C LYS A 498 -12.05 14.82 -8.69
N VAL A 499 -10.86 14.25 -8.49
CA VAL A 499 -10.63 13.02 -7.70
C VAL A 499 -11.43 11.82 -8.22
N LEU A 500 -11.56 11.67 -9.54
CA LEU A 500 -12.18 10.51 -10.18
C LEU A 500 -11.13 9.56 -10.75
N ASP A 501 -11.49 8.29 -10.82
CA ASP A 501 -10.71 7.26 -11.51
C ASP A 501 -11.38 6.91 -12.84
N LEU A 502 -10.78 7.43 -13.92
CA LEU A 502 -11.14 7.24 -15.32
C LEU A 502 -10.09 6.38 -16.04
N THR A 503 -9.45 5.45 -15.31
CA THR A 503 -8.49 4.50 -15.89
C THR A 503 -9.12 3.76 -17.07
N ALA A 504 -8.40 3.70 -18.18
CA ALA A 504 -8.79 3.05 -19.43
C ALA A 504 -10.10 3.58 -20.07
N ALA A 505 -10.61 4.75 -19.64
CA ALA A 505 -11.79 5.36 -20.24
C ALA A 505 -11.52 5.80 -21.69
N ASP A 506 -12.57 5.78 -22.52
CA ASP A 506 -12.57 6.43 -23.84
C ASP A 506 -13.09 7.86 -23.68
N LEU A 507 -12.19 8.83 -23.83
CA LEU A 507 -12.41 10.27 -23.70
C LEU A 507 -11.90 10.99 -24.96
N ALA A 508 -11.85 10.30 -26.10
CA ALA A 508 -11.33 10.87 -27.33
C ALA A 508 -12.16 12.11 -27.75
N GLY A 509 -11.49 13.24 -27.98
CA GLY A 509 -12.11 14.49 -28.41
C GLY A 509 -12.96 15.20 -27.35
N VAL A 510 -12.85 14.81 -26.07
CA VAL A 510 -13.61 15.43 -24.98
C VAL A 510 -13.25 16.91 -24.78
N ASP A 511 -14.24 17.75 -24.46
CA ASP A 511 -14.03 19.16 -24.10
C ASP A 511 -13.96 19.31 -22.58
N LEU A 512 -12.76 19.63 -22.08
CA LEU A 512 -12.42 19.84 -20.66
C LEU A 512 -11.87 21.26 -20.43
N ARG A 513 -12.16 22.21 -21.33
CA ARG A 513 -11.65 23.58 -21.21
C ARG A 513 -12.13 24.25 -19.93
N GLY A 514 -11.18 24.75 -19.14
CA GLY A 514 -11.45 25.40 -17.86
C GLY A 514 -11.94 24.45 -16.75
N VAL A 515 -11.97 23.14 -16.98
CA VAL A 515 -12.43 22.16 -15.97
C VAL A 515 -11.34 21.92 -14.94
N ASP A 516 -11.77 21.68 -13.71
CA ASP A 516 -10.90 21.25 -12.63
C ASP A 516 -10.92 19.72 -12.51
N VAL A 517 -9.79 19.12 -12.91
CA VAL A 517 -9.50 17.68 -12.89
C VAL A 517 -8.36 17.36 -11.92
N PHE A 518 -8.25 18.14 -10.84
CA PHE A 518 -7.33 17.90 -9.73
C PHE A 518 -7.44 16.45 -9.22
N ASP A 519 -6.28 15.79 -9.07
CA ASP A 519 -6.14 14.40 -8.60
C ASP A 519 -7.00 13.36 -9.40
N VAL A 520 -7.36 13.66 -10.65
CA VAL A 520 -8.03 12.69 -11.53
C VAL A 520 -7.03 11.70 -12.12
N VAL A 521 -7.45 10.44 -12.28
CA VAL A 521 -6.66 9.37 -12.87
C VAL A 521 -7.19 9.03 -14.26
N PHE A 522 -6.40 9.32 -15.29
CA PHE A 522 -6.65 9.01 -16.71
C PHE A 522 -5.71 7.93 -17.24
N ARG A 523 -5.22 7.04 -16.38
CA ARG A 523 -4.22 6.05 -16.77
C ARG A 523 -4.71 5.20 -17.94
N ASN A 524 -3.89 5.04 -18.97
CA ASN A 524 -4.22 4.26 -20.18
C ASN A 524 -5.54 4.68 -20.87
N ALA A 525 -6.08 5.86 -20.57
CA ALA A 525 -7.28 6.37 -21.23
C ALA A 525 -6.96 6.83 -22.66
N ASP A 526 -7.95 6.77 -23.55
CA ASP A 526 -7.86 7.45 -24.85
C ASP A 526 -8.37 8.88 -24.69
N LEU A 527 -7.46 9.85 -24.75
CA LEU A 527 -7.68 11.29 -24.69
C LEU A 527 -7.26 11.96 -26.01
N SER A 528 -7.25 11.21 -27.12
CA SER A 528 -6.84 11.72 -28.44
C SER A 528 -7.67 12.94 -28.81
N GLY A 529 -7.03 14.07 -29.09
CA GLY A 529 -7.71 15.32 -29.45
C GLY A 529 -8.52 15.98 -28.32
N ALA A 530 -8.40 15.53 -27.07
CA ALA A 530 -9.04 16.17 -25.92
C ALA A 530 -8.55 17.62 -25.72
N ASP A 531 -9.41 18.50 -25.20
CA ASP A 531 -9.08 19.91 -24.98
C ASP A 531 -9.15 20.28 -23.49
N PHE A 532 -7.97 20.43 -22.85
CA PHE A 532 -7.80 20.84 -21.45
C PHE A 532 -7.50 22.33 -21.31
N THR A 533 -7.61 23.15 -22.37
CA THR A 533 -7.15 24.54 -22.34
C THR A 533 -7.78 25.34 -21.18
N GLY A 534 -6.94 25.97 -20.36
CA GLY A 534 -7.34 26.73 -19.17
C GLY A 534 -7.79 25.89 -17.97
N GLY A 535 -7.72 24.56 -18.05
CA GLY A 535 -8.09 23.64 -16.97
C GLY A 535 -7.09 23.62 -15.81
N GLN A 536 -7.54 23.06 -14.67
CA GLN A 536 -6.73 22.79 -13.48
C GLN A 536 -6.42 21.30 -13.43
N CYS A 537 -5.17 20.93 -13.71
CA CYS A 537 -4.72 19.54 -13.84
C CYS A 537 -3.59 19.21 -12.85
N TYR A 538 -3.59 19.87 -11.69
CA TYR A 538 -2.59 19.65 -10.65
C TYR A 538 -2.67 18.20 -10.14
N ARG A 539 -1.52 17.53 -10.08
CA ARG A 539 -1.39 16.10 -9.68
C ARG A 539 -2.25 15.11 -10.49
N THR A 540 -2.74 15.51 -11.65
CA THR A 540 -3.51 14.61 -12.53
C THR A 540 -2.59 13.54 -13.12
N ILE A 541 -3.08 12.29 -13.20
CA ILE A 541 -2.32 11.15 -13.67
C ILE A 541 -2.75 10.79 -15.10
N PHE A 542 -1.88 11.02 -16.06
CA PHE A 542 -2.03 10.65 -17.48
C PHE A 542 -1.10 9.50 -17.90
N SER A 543 -0.54 8.75 -16.94
CA SER A 543 0.41 7.68 -17.20
C SER A 543 -0.12 6.68 -18.25
N GLY A 544 0.65 6.43 -19.32
CA GLY A 544 0.28 5.53 -20.42
C GLY A 544 -0.93 5.97 -21.26
N ALA A 545 -1.50 7.15 -21.03
CA ALA A 545 -2.65 7.64 -21.79
C ALA A 545 -2.27 7.97 -23.24
N LYS A 546 -3.25 7.89 -24.13
CA LYS A 546 -3.13 8.32 -25.52
C LYS A 546 -3.67 9.73 -25.66
N LEU A 547 -2.79 10.70 -25.84
CA LEU A 547 -3.08 12.14 -25.90
C LEU A 547 -2.70 12.74 -27.25
N THR A 548 -2.71 11.92 -28.31
CA THR A 548 -2.34 12.36 -29.65
C THR A 548 -3.18 13.57 -30.08
N GLY A 549 -2.53 14.69 -30.39
CA GLY A 549 -3.20 15.93 -30.79
C GLY A 549 -4.01 16.64 -29.69
N ALA A 550 -3.88 16.25 -28.42
CA ALA A 550 -4.58 16.90 -27.31
C ALA A 550 -4.09 18.34 -27.08
N ARG A 551 -4.97 19.24 -26.64
CA ARG A 551 -4.62 20.61 -26.23
C ARG A 551 -4.47 20.65 -24.71
N LEU A 552 -3.26 20.93 -24.26
CA LEU A 552 -2.81 20.83 -22.87
C LEU A 552 -2.32 22.17 -22.33
N GLY A 553 -2.81 23.29 -22.86
CA GLY A 553 -2.57 24.64 -22.34
C GLY A 553 -3.28 24.89 -21.00
N ALA A 554 -2.88 24.13 -19.97
CA ALA A 554 -3.54 24.02 -18.66
C ALA A 554 -2.52 24.21 -17.51
N MET A 555 -3.02 24.31 -16.27
CA MET A 555 -2.15 24.24 -15.09
C MET A 555 -1.80 22.77 -14.80
N LEU A 556 -0.62 22.33 -15.23
CA LEU A 556 -0.20 20.93 -15.19
C LEU A 556 0.87 20.66 -14.12
N ALA A 557 1.12 21.60 -13.21
CA ALA A 557 2.14 21.40 -12.18
C ALA A 557 1.92 20.06 -11.43
N HIS A 558 3.00 19.29 -11.29
CA HIS A 558 3.00 17.93 -10.71
C HIS A 558 2.15 16.86 -11.44
N ALA A 559 1.65 17.13 -12.64
CA ALA A 559 0.99 16.12 -13.45
C ALA A 559 1.98 15.05 -13.94
N ARG A 560 1.49 13.83 -14.18
CA ARG A 560 2.33 12.72 -14.67
C ARG A 560 1.87 12.26 -16.04
N PHE A 561 2.78 12.21 -16.99
CA PHE A 561 2.61 11.73 -18.36
C PHE A 561 3.55 10.57 -18.68
N ASP A 562 4.04 9.86 -17.66
CA ASP A 562 4.98 8.75 -17.84
C ASP A 562 4.42 7.70 -18.82
N GLY A 563 5.19 7.38 -19.86
CA GLY A 563 4.80 6.45 -20.92
C GLY A 563 3.62 6.88 -21.81
N ALA A 564 3.13 8.13 -21.72
CA ALA A 564 2.01 8.60 -22.52
C ALA A 564 2.40 8.87 -24.00
N ASP A 565 1.45 8.70 -24.92
CA ASP A 565 1.58 9.17 -26.31
C ASP A 565 1.09 10.61 -26.40
N LEU A 566 2.02 11.56 -26.49
CA LEU A 566 1.80 13.00 -26.60
C LEU A 566 2.11 13.52 -28.01
N THR A 567 2.11 12.63 -29.01
CA THR A 567 2.43 13.01 -30.39
C THR A 567 1.46 14.08 -30.87
N ASP A 568 1.97 15.15 -31.49
CA ASP A 568 1.18 16.31 -31.95
C ASP A 568 0.41 17.09 -30.86
N ALA A 569 0.64 16.82 -29.56
CA ALA A 569 0.00 17.53 -28.47
C ALA A 569 0.44 19.01 -28.38
N ASP A 570 -0.43 19.89 -27.90
CA ASP A 570 -0.19 21.33 -27.80
C ASP A 570 -0.15 21.79 -26.34
N PHE A 571 1.04 21.98 -25.79
CA PHE A 571 1.28 22.52 -24.44
C PHE A 571 1.49 24.04 -24.44
N SER A 572 1.08 24.76 -25.49
CA SER A 572 1.22 26.22 -25.54
C SER A 572 0.46 26.88 -24.38
N GLY A 573 1.19 27.60 -23.53
CA GLY A 573 0.62 28.26 -22.34
C GLY A 573 0.43 27.36 -21.12
N ALA A 574 0.92 26.11 -21.18
CA ALA A 574 0.91 25.20 -20.03
C ALA A 574 1.93 25.60 -18.95
N ASP A 575 1.57 25.36 -17.70
CA ASP A 575 2.51 25.33 -16.57
C ASP A 575 2.99 23.89 -16.36
N LEU A 576 4.28 23.64 -16.63
CA LEU A 576 4.89 22.30 -16.59
C LEU A 576 5.80 22.07 -15.38
N GLN A 577 5.71 22.89 -14.33
CA GLN A 577 6.56 22.71 -13.15
C GLN A 577 6.41 21.29 -12.55
N TYR A 578 7.53 20.60 -12.35
CA TYR A 578 7.57 19.25 -11.76
C TYR A 578 6.75 18.18 -12.51
N VAL A 579 6.49 18.37 -13.80
CA VAL A 579 5.80 17.37 -14.63
C VAL A 579 6.72 16.20 -14.96
N ASP A 580 6.19 14.97 -14.90
CA ASP A 580 6.91 13.75 -15.29
C ASP A 580 6.58 13.32 -16.72
N PHE A 581 7.56 13.41 -17.63
CA PHE A 581 7.51 12.96 -19.02
C PHE A 581 8.34 11.68 -19.27
N SER A 582 8.74 10.94 -18.24
CA SER A 582 9.58 9.75 -18.39
C SER A 582 8.96 8.74 -19.37
N GLY A 583 9.69 8.33 -20.41
CA GLY A 583 9.20 7.42 -21.43
C GLY A 583 8.07 7.93 -22.33
N ALA A 584 7.64 9.18 -22.20
CA ALA A 584 6.57 9.75 -23.02
C ALA A 584 7.04 10.04 -24.46
N ASP A 585 6.12 9.99 -25.43
CA ASP A 585 6.39 10.35 -26.82
C ASP A 585 5.83 11.74 -27.14
N LEU A 586 6.69 12.76 -27.13
CA LEU A 586 6.35 14.16 -27.43
C LEU A 586 6.71 14.56 -28.86
N ARG A 587 6.89 13.62 -29.80
CA ARG A 587 7.24 13.98 -31.18
C ARG A 587 6.19 14.92 -31.77
N ARG A 588 6.66 16.01 -32.40
CA ARG A 588 5.82 17.08 -32.97
C ARG A 588 4.93 17.83 -31.98
N ALA A 589 5.07 17.57 -30.66
CA ALA A 589 4.37 18.36 -29.66
C ALA A 589 4.87 19.80 -29.65
N LYS A 590 3.97 20.75 -29.39
CA LYS A 590 4.32 22.16 -29.16
C LYS A 590 4.55 22.36 -27.68
N LEU A 591 5.77 22.73 -27.29
CA LEU A 591 6.14 22.92 -25.89
C LEU A 591 6.24 24.40 -25.53
N PRO A 592 5.96 24.78 -24.27
CA PRO A 592 6.20 26.13 -23.80
C PRO A 592 7.71 26.44 -23.75
N LYS A 593 8.04 27.73 -23.60
CA LYS A 593 9.45 28.18 -23.60
C LYS A 593 10.27 27.64 -22.43
N SER A 594 9.64 27.37 -21.29
CA SER A 594 10.30 26.85 -20.10
C SER A 594 9.97 25.37 -19.92
N LEU A 595 11.01 24.57 -19.75
CA LEU A 595 10.95 23.15 -19.38
C LEU A 595 11.75 22.93 -18.09
N ALA A 596 11.87 23.95 -17.23
CA ALA A 596 12.54 23.82 -15.95
C ALA A 596 11.82 22.80 -15.08
N ASP A 597 12.58 21.98 -14.35
CA ASP A 597 12.09 21.02 -13.36
C ASP A 597 11.18 19.91 -13.90
N VAL A 598 11.10 19.73 -15.22
CA VAL A 598 10.42 18.57 -15.80
C VAL A 598 11.29 17.32 -15.62
N LYS A 599 10.68 16.22 -15.21
CA LYS A 599 11.34 14.92 -15.12
C LYS A 599 11.24 14.19 -16.46
N HIS A 600 12.32 13.56 -16.88
CA HIS A 600 12.36 12.77 -18.11
C HIS A 600 13.48 11.73 -18.04
N ASP A 601 13.47 10.76 -18.95
CA ASP A 601 14.49 9.71 -19.04
C ASP A 601 14.98 9.54 -20.49
N ALA A 602 15.84 8.53 -20.72
CA ALA A 602 16.39 8.23 -22.06
C ALA A 602 15.34 7.71 -23.06
N ARG A 603 14.17 7.28 -22.58
CA ARG A 603 13.07 6.76 -23.41
C ARG A 603 12.17 7.88 -23.88
N THR A 604 12.15 9.03 -23.18
CA THR A 604 11.37 10.21 -23.57
C THR A 604 11.76 10.71 -24.97
N ARG A 605 10.80 10.82 -25.89
CA ARG A 605 11.03 11.27 -27.27
C ARG A 605 10.61 12.73 -27.42
N TRP A 606 11.58 13.62 -27.55
CA TRP A 606 11.34 15.07 -27.66
C TRP A 606 11.00 15.52 -29.08
N PRO A 607 10.33 16.69 -29.25
CA PRO A 607 10.26 17.37 -30.53
C PRO A 607 11.66 17.65 -31.11
N GLU A 608 11.73 17.80 -32.43
CA GLU A 608 12.99 18.14 -33.10
C GLU A 608 13.55 19.47 -32.57
N GLY A 609 14.85 19.49 -32.27
CA GLY A 609 15.54 20.68 -31.72
C GLY A 609 15.34 20.93 -30.22
N VAL A 610 14.50 20.15 -29.53
CA VAL A 610 14.30 20.29 -28.08
C VAL A 610 15.22 19.34 -27.30
N ARG A 611 15.92 19.90 -26.32
CA ARG A 611 16.73 19.19 -25.33
C ARG A 611 16.53 19.87 -23.97
N PRO A 612 15.73 19.29 -23.06
CA PRO A 612 15.66 19.77 -21.68
C PRO A 612 17.03 19.62 -21.02
N LYS A 613 17.29 20.47 -20.02
CA LYS A 613 18.57 20.52 -19.30
C LYS A 613 18.54 19.69 -18.04
#